data_AF-A0A2V3IMT9-F1
#
_entry.id   AF-A0A2V3IMT9-F1
#
_cell.length_a   1.000
_cell.length_b   1.000
_cell.length_c   1.000
_cell.angle_alpha   90.00
_cell.angle_beta   90.00
_cell.angle_gamma   90.00
#
_symmetry.space_group_name_H-M   'P 1'
#
loop_
_entity.id
_entity.type
_entity.pdbx_description
1 polymer ?
#
loop_
_entity_poly.entity_id
_entity_poly.type
_entity_poly.pdbx_seq_one_letter_code
_entity_poly.pdbx_strand_id
1 'polypeptide(L)'
;MRVAVAIHLARDVPHSTFRGVMLAAPAVQVYHKPIWKLFAPSLASLAPLLPVQRLKFDRKRRRARKAGEDCYNLKDDPLVVRSPLQACVGYEVLKICENIMSGAERFHVFVFVAHSREDRFTNAKGTIDFHD
;
A
#
# COMPACT_ATOMS: atom_id res chain seq x y z
N MET A 1 -3.71 -2.04 1.92
CA MET A 1 -3.35 -3.41 2.36
C MET A 1 -3.94 -4.53 1.48
N ARG A 2 -5.12 -4.37 0.85
CA ARG A 2 -5.69 -5.38 -0.07
C ARG A 2 -4.77 -5.79 -1.24
N VAL A 3 -3.97 -4.86 -1.76
CA VAL A 3 -3.12 -5.11 -2.93
C VAL A 3 -1.87 -5.94 -2.60
N ALA A 4 -1.29 -5.74 -1.41
CA ALA A 4 -0.16 -6.54 -0.96
C ALA A 4 -0.53 -8.02 -0.73
N VAL A 5 -1.78 -8.27 -0.35
CA VAL A 5 -2.33 -9.64 -0.20
C VAL A 5 -2.47 -10.32 -1.55
N ALA A 6 -3.00 -9.62 -2.57
CA ALA A 6 -3.11 -10.19 -3.92
C ALA A 6 -1.75 -10.57 -4.52
N ILE A 7 -0.74 -9.72 -4.29
CA ILE A 7 0.65 -9.98 -4.69
C ILE A 7 1.18 -11.21 -3.94
N HIS A 8 1.11 -11.21 -2.60
CA HIS A 8 1.64 -12.33 -1.81
C HIS A 8 0.96 -13.67 -2.14
N LEU A 9 -0.36 -13.67 -2.32
CA LEU A 9 -1.09 -14.86 -2.75
C LEU A 9 -0.61 -15.32 -4.12
N ALA A 10 -0.57 -14.46 -5.12
CA ALA A 10 -0.19 -14.86 -6.48
C ALA A 10 1.28 -15.33 -6.61
N ARG A 11 2.15 -14.96 -5.65
CA ARG A 11 3.52 -15.48 -5.56
C ARG A 11 3.57 -16.91 -5.05
N ASP A 12 2.80 -17.23 -4.01
CA ASP A 12 3.00 -18.43 -3.21
C ASP A 12 2.07 -19.61 -3.60
N VAL A 13 1.02 -19.37 -4.40
CA VAL A 13 0.20 -20.46 -4.95
C VAL A 13 0.73 -21.00 -6.29
N PRO A 14 0.44 -22.28 -6.62
CA PRO A 14 0.77 -22.87 -7.91
C PRO A 14 0.22 -22.02 -9.07
N HIS A 15 0.99 -21.93 -10.15
CA HIS A 15 0.68 -21.12 -11.35
C HIS A 15 -0.68 -21.43 -12.00
N SER A 16 -1.28 -22.58 -11.70
CA SER A 16 -2.62 -22.96 -12.17
C SER A 16 -3.77 -22.26 -11.44
N THR A 17 -3.51 -21.63 -10.29
CA THR A 17 -4.55 -21.05 -9.42
C THR A 17 -5.06 -19.72 -9.95
N PHE A 18 -4.17 -18.87 -10.45
CA PHE A 18 -4.50 -17.55 -10.98
C PHE A 18 -3.95 -17.41 -12.39
N ARG A 19 -4.82 -17.03 -13.35
CA ARG A 19 -4.38 -16.73 -14.72
C ARG A 19 -3.70 -15.36 -14.84
N GLY A 20 -3.97 -14.46 -13.91
CA GLY A 20 -3.46 -13.10 -13.92
C GLY A 20 -3.87 -12.34 -12.66
N VAL A 21 -3.17 -11.23 -12.39
CA VAL A 21 -3.47 -10.32 -11.28
C VAL A 21 -3.54 -8.90 -11.78
N MET A 22 -4.60 -8.19 -11.40
CA MET A 22 -4.75 -6.76 -11.67
C MET A 22 -4.50 -5.97 -10.38
N LEU A 23 -3.54 -5.06 -10.40
CA LEU A 23 -3.15 -4.24 -9.26
C LEU A 23 -3.45 -2.77 -9.56
N ALA A 24 -4.33 -2.16 -8.76
CA ALA A 24 -4.60 -0.72 -8.83
C ALA A 24 -3.84 0.00 -7.71
N ALA A 25 -2.90 0.88 -8.08
CA ALA A 25 -2.04 1.66 -7.20
C ALA A 25 -1.45 0.80 -6.04
N PRO A 26 -0.68 -0.27 -6.37
CA PRO A 26 -0.14 -1.16 -5.35
C PRO A 26 0.78 -0.41 -4.39
N ALA A 27 0.63 -0.70 -3.10
CA ALA A 27 1.58 -0.29 -2.07
C ALA A 27 2.74 -1.29 -2.03
N VAL A 28 3.56 -1.26 -3.08
CA VAL A 28 4.74 -2.14 -3.26
C VAL A 28 5.99 -1.56 -2.61
N GLN A 29 6.10 -0.24 -2.51
CA GLN A 29 7.26 0.41 -1.92
C GLN A 29 6.84 1.63 -1.10
N VAL A 30 7.36 1.72 0.12
CA VAL A 30 7.20 2.88 1.00
C VAL A 30 8.54 3.61 1.06
N TYR A 31 8.65 4.75 0.38
CA TYR A 31 9.84 5.60 0.46
C TYR A 31 9.79 6.44 1.75
N HIS A 32 10.38 5.95 2.83
CA HIS A 32 10.79 6.80 3.95
C HIS A 32 12.29 7.14 3.82
N LYS A 33 12.75 8.23 4.46
CA LYS A 33 14.19 8.44 4.66
C LYS A 33 14.76 7.21 5.38
N PRO A 34 15.91 6.65 4.96
CA PRO A 34 16.41 5.35 5.45
C PRO A 34 16.55 5.27 6.97
N ILE A 35 16.82 6.39 7.62
CA ILE A 35 16.93 6.51 9.09
C ILE A 35 15.65 6.09 9.81
N TRP A 36 14.46 6.43 9.29
CA TRP A 36 13.20 6.06 9.93
C TRP A 36 12.87 4.57 9.81
N LYS A 37 13.41 3.89 8.79
CA LYS A 37 13.34 2.42 8.68
C LYS A 37 13.99 1.75 9.87
N LEU A 38 15.17 2.26 10.22
CA LEU A 38 16.06 1.64 11.18
C LEU A 38 15.44 1.60 12.58
N PHE A 39 14.68 2.63 12.92
CA PHE A 39 13.99 2.74 14.21
C PHE A 39 12.60 2.11 14.23
N ALA A 40 12.01 1.78 13.07
CA ALA A 40 10.69 1.16 12.99
C ALA A 40 10.52 -0.10 13.85
N PRO A 41 11.45 -1.10 13.85
CA PRO A 41 11.31 -2.28 14.69
C PRO A 41 11.36 -1.95 16.19
N SER A 42 12.27 -1.07 16.60
CA SER A 42 12.37 -0.64 18.00
C SER A 42 11.11 0.09 18.45
N LEU A 43 10.57 0.97 17.60
CA LEU A 43 9.33 1.71 17.87
C LEU A 43 8.12 0.76 17.94
N ALA A 44 8.04 -0.24 17.06
CA ALA A 44 6.97 -1.23 17.05
C ALA A 44 7.01 -2.13 18.29
N SER A 45 8.20 -2.46 18.80
CA SER A 45 8.37 -3.27 20.01
C SER A 45 8.09 -2.48 21.30
N LEU A 46 8.63 -1.26 21.41
CA LEU A 46 8.56 -0.46 22.63
C LEU A 46 7.24 0.32 22.78
N ALA A 47 6.66 0.76 21.67
CA ALA A 47 5.46 1.60 21.67
C ALA A 47 4.52 1.20 20.51
N PRO A 48 3.97 -0.03 20.51
CA PRO A 48 3.21 -0.58 19.38
C PRO A 48 1.99 0.27 18.99
N LEU A 49 1.33 0.86 19.97
CA LEU A 49 0.12 1.68 19.79
C LEU A 49 0.41 3.15 19.43
N LEU A 50 1.69 3.54 19.34
CA LEU A 50 2.06 4.93 19.05
C LEU A 50 1.57 5.33 17.65
N PRO A 51 0.84 6.45 17.51
CA PRO A 51 0.38 6.92 16.22
C PRO A 51 1.54 7.50 15.40
N VAL A 52 1.90 6.84 14.28
CA VAL A 52 3.05 7.21 13.44
C VAL A 52 2.68 8.05 12.23
N GLN A 53 1.50 7.81 11.63
CA GLN A 53 1.11 8.52 10.40
C GLN A 53 -0.40 8.74 10.33
N ARG A 54 -0.81 10.00 10.13
CA ARG A 54 -2.21 10.34 9.81
C ARG A 54 -2.39 10.44 8.30
N LEU A 55 -3.24 9.59 7.74
CA LEU A 55 -3.61 9.65 6.32
C LEU A 55 -4.61 10.80 6.10
N LYS A 56 -4.26 11.72 5.20
CA LYS A 56 -5.11 12.87 4.85
C LYS A 56 -6.08 12.48 3.74
N PHE A 57 -7.23 11.91 4.10
CA PHE A 57 -8.30 11.54 3.15
C PHE A 57 -8.98 12.76 2.47
N ASP A 58 -8.81 13.97 3.01
CA ASP A 58 -9.68 15.13 2.67
C ASP A 58 -9.31 15.89 1.38
N ARG A 59 -8.08 15.74 0.85
CA ARG A 59 -7.60 16.54 -0.29
C ARG A 59 -8.09 16.05 -1.66
N LYS A 60 -8.17 14.73 -1.90
CA LYS A 60 -8.71 14.19 -3.17
C LYS A 60 -10.22 14.50 -3.31
N ARG A 61 -10.94 14.52 -2.18
CA ARG A 61 -12.38 14.85 -2.09
C ARG A 61 -12.72 16.28 -2.52
N ARG A 62 -11.91 17.28 -2.16
CA ARG A 62 -12.13 18.67 -2.59
C ARG A 62 -12.06 18.84 -4.12
N ARG A 63 -11.29 18.00 -4.81
CA ARG A 63 -11.17 18.04 -6.27
C ARG A 63 -12.32 17.30 -6.94
N ALA A 64 -12.63 16.08 -6.50
CA ALA A 64 -13.72 15.29 -7.08
C ALA A 64 -15.12 15.90 -6.85
N ARG A 65 -15.36 16.48 -5.66
CA ARG A 65 -16.58 17.27 -5.38
C ARG A 65 -16.69 18.53 -6.26
N LYS A 66 -15.57 19.13 -6.66
CA LYS A 66 -15.55 20.25 -7.61
C LYS A 66 -15.84 19.82 -9.05
N ALA A 67 -15.65 18.53 -9.36
CA ALA A 67 -15.83 17.95 -10.69
C ALA A 67 -17.21 17.32 -10.91
N GLY A 68 -18.10 17.33 -9.90
CA GLY A 68 -19.47 16.82 -10.03
C GLY A 68 -19.58 15.29 -10.01
N GLU A 69 -18.53 14.56 -9.62
CA GLU A 69 -18.55 13.10 -9.53
C GLU A 69 -19.21 12.63 -8.22
N ASP A 70 -20.14 11.66 -8.33
CA ASP A 70 -20.73 10.92 -7.21
C ASP A 70 -19.66 10.07 -6.52
N CYS A 71 -18.97 10.68 -5.56
CA CYS A 71 -17.94 10.02 -4.79
C CYS A 71 -18.54 9.29 -3.59
N TYR A 72 -18.32 7.99 -3.47
CA TYR A 72 -18.60 7.19 -2.27
C TYR A 72 -18.17 7.95 -0.99
N ASN A 73 -19.10 8.10 -0.05
CA ASN A 73 -18.87 8.93 1.14
C ASN A 73 -18.14 8.16 2.25
N LEU A 74 -16.81 8.10 2.13
CA LEU A 74 -15.92 7.54 3.15
C LEU A 74 -16.02 8.20 4.54
N LYS A 75 -16.59 9.41 4.67
CA LYS A 75 -16.75 10.11 5.96
C LYS A 75 -17.94 9.60 6.76
N ASP A 76 -18.90 8.99 6.10
CA ASP A 76 -20.11 8.50 6.77
C ASP A 76 -20.10 6.98 6.90
N ASP A 77 -19.17 6.30 6.23
CA ASP A 77 -18.96 4.86 6.34
C ASP A 77 -18.34 4.47 7.69
N PRO A 78 -19.09 3.84 8.61
CA PRO A 78 -18.59 3.45 9.93
C PRO A 78 -17.61 2.28 9.88
N LEU A 79 -17.53 1.56 8.75
CA LEU A 79 -16.62 0.44 8.56
C LEU A 79 -15.20 0.88 8.17
N VAL A 80 -15.01 2.18 7.90
CA VAL A 80 -13.70 2.74 7.54
C VAL A 80 -12.96 3.20 8.80
N VAL A 81 -11.84 2.55 9.08
CA VAL A 81 -10.90 2.97 10.13
C VAL A 81 -10.20 4.26 9.70
N ARG A 82 -10.34 5.30 10.52
CA ARG A 82 -9.76 6.64 10.28
C ARG A 82 -8.73 7.06 11.32
N SER A 83 -8.46 6.20 12.29
CA SER A 83 -7.41 6.42 13.27
C SER A 83 -6.05 6.58 12.57
N PRO A 84 -5.09 7.29 13.20
CA PRO A 84 -3.72 7.26 12.74
C PRO A 84 -3.22 5.81 12.62
N LEU A 85 -2.33 5.57 11.67
CA LEU A 85 -1.59 4.32 11.57
C LEU A 85 -0.76 4.15 12.85
N GLN A 86 -0.86 2.98 13.48
CA GLN A 86 -0.08 2.62 14.66
C GLN A 86 1.31 2.10 14.24
N ALA A 87 2.30 2.24 15.12
CA ALA A 87 3.68 1.83 14.86
C ALA A 87 3.80 0.36 14.46
N CYS A 88 3.08 -0.54 15.14
CA CYS A 88 3.06 -1.97 14.81
C CYS A 88 2.54 -2.23 13.39
N VAL A 89 1.43 -1.60 13.01
CA VAL A 89 0.84 -1.74 11.66
C VAL A 89 1.76 -1.13 10.60
N GLY A 90 2.35 0.03 10.90
CA GLY A 90 3.33 0.67 10.03
C GLY A 90 4.54 -0.23 9.76
N TYR A 91 5.08 -0.87 10.80
CA TYR A 91 6.20 -1.80 10.66
C TYR A 91 5.83 -3.05 9.83
N GLU A 92 4.66 -3.64 10.05
CA GLU A 92 4.19 -4.77 9.23
C GLU A 92 4.02 -4.38 7.75
N VAL A 93 3.52 -3.17 7.47
CA VAL A 93 3.44 -2.67 6.09
C VAL A 93 4.83 -2.58 5.46
N LEU A 94 5.85 -2.09 6.18
CA LEU A 94 7.23 -2.03 5.68
C LEU A 94 7.76 -3.43 5.36
N LYS A 95 7.60 -4.37 6.29
CA LYS A 95 8.03 -5.77 6.13
C LYS A 95 7.38 -6.42 4.91
N ILE A 96 6.08 -6.20 4.71
CA ILE A 96 5.35 -6.73 3.55
C ILE A 96 5.89 -6.12 2.24
N CYS A 97 6.10 -4.80 2.18
CA CYS A 97 6.66 -4.16 0.99
C CYS A 97 8.07 -4.70 0.66
N GLU A 98 8.92 -4.88 1.66
CA GLU A 98 10.26 -5.48 1.47
C GLU A 98 10.19 -6.93 0.96
N ASN A 99 9.30 -7.73 1.53
CA ASN A 99 9.10 -9.11 1.09
C ASN A 99 8.58 -9.20 -0.35
N ILE A 100 7.72 -8.26 -0.74
CA ILE A 100 7.21 -8.17 -2.11
C ILE A 100 8.34 -7.79 -3.07
N MET A 101 9.07 -6.71 -2.79
CA MET A 101 10.14 -6.23 -3.69
C MET A 101 11.30 -7.22 -3.79
N SER A 102 11.71 -7.86 -2.69
CA SER A 102 12.75 -8.90 -2.71
C SER A 102 12.34 -10.19 -3.44
N GLY A 103 11.04 -10.36 -3.72
CA GLY A 103 10.51 -11.49 -4.47
C GLY A 103 9.88 -11.11 -5.80
N ALA A 104 10.06 -9.89 -6.28
CA ALA A 104 9.44 -9.40 -7.52
C ALA A 104 9.81 -10.29 -8.72
N GLU A 105 11.08 -10.70 -8.83
CA GLU A 105 11.57 -11.59 -9.89
C GLU A 105 10.94 -12.99 -9.90
N ARG A 106 10.29 -13.40 -8.80
CA ARG A 106 9.64 -14.72 -8.67
C ARG A 106 8.16 -14.69 -9.10
N PHE A 107 7.68 -13.58 -9.65
CA PHE A 107 6.33 -13.49 -10.18
C PHE A 107 6.26 -14.14 -11.56
N HIS A 108 5.57 -15.27 -11.63
CA HIS A 108 5.37 -16.02 -12.88
C HIS A 108 3.94 -15.91 -13.43
N VAL A 109 3.05 -15.19 -12.72
CA VAL A 109 1.66 -14.93 -13.14
C VAL A 109 1.61 -13.60 -13.89
N PHE A 110 0.78 -13.48 -14.94
CA PHE A 110 0.60 -12.21 -15.64
C PHE A 110 0.12 -11.11 -14.68
N VAL A 111 0.87 -10.02 -14.56
CA VAL A 111 0.50 -8.87 -13.72
C VAL A 111 0.21 -7.67 -14.58
N PHE A 112 -0.98 -7.08 -14.40
CA PHE A 112 -1.31 -5.76 -14.91
C PHE A 112 -1.31 -4.76 -13.76
N VAL A 113 -0.57 -3.65 -13.90
CA VAL A 113 -0.54 -2.60 -12.89
C VAL A 113 -1.05 -1.28 -13.45
N ALA A 114 -2.11 -0.74 -12.84
CA ALA A 114 -2.57 0.61 -13.08
C ALA A 114 -2.13 1.52 -11.94
N HIS A 115 -1.30 2.52 -12.22
CA HIS A 115 -0.85 3.51 -11.22
C HIS A 115 -0.87 4.92 -11.80
N SER A 116 -1.55 5.84 -11.11
CA SER A 116 -1.52 7.26 -11.49
C SER A 116 -0.19 7.91 -11.11
N ARG A 117 0.41 8.67 -12.03
CA ARG A 117 1.59 9.51 -11.75
C ARG A 117 1.34 10.57 -10.67
N GLU A 118 0.09 10.97 -10.48
CA GLU A 118 -0.30 11.97 -9.49
C GLU A 118 -0.68 11.36 -8.13
N ASP A 119 -0.52 10.05 -7.95
CA ASP A 119 -0.84 9.45 -6.66
C ASP A 119 0.14 9.91 -5.57
N ARG A 120 -0.45 10.37 -4.48
CA ARG A 120 0.28 10.91 -3.31
C ARG A 120 0.28 9.94 -2.13
N PHE A 121 -0.44 8.82 -2.25
CA PHE A 121 -0.52 7.79 -1.20
C PHE A 121 0.47 6.66 -1.45
N THR A 122 0.53 6.17 -2.68
CA THR A 122 1.51 5.21 -3.17
C THR A 122 2.31 5.87 -4.27
N ASN A 123 3.63 5.69 -4.28
CA ASN A 123 4.48 6.29 -5.31
C ASN A 123 4.53 5.38 -6.53
N ALA A 124 4.22 5.92 -7.72
CA ALA A 124 4.29 5.20 -8.98
C ALA A 124 5.69 4.64 -9.27
N LYS A 125 6.76 5.26 -8.75
CA LYS A 125 8.13 4.74 -8.89
C LYS A 125 8.26 3.31 -8.36
N GLY A 126 7.66 3.00 -7.21
CA GLY A 126 7.73 1.65 -6.65
C GLY A 126 6.98 0.61 -7.49
N THR A 127 6.05 1.03 -8.35
CA THR A 127 5.43 0.16 -9.33
C THR A 127 6.31 -0.07 -10.54
N ILE A 128 7.04 0.95 -10.98
CA ILE A 128 8.03 0.83 -12.06
C ILE A 128 9.14 -0.13 -11.60
N ASP A 129 9.72 0.12 -10.42
CA ASP A 129 10.75 -0.72 -9.80
C ASP A 129 10.27 -2.17 -9.51
N PHE A 130 8.95 -2.43 -9.50
CA PHE A 130 8.39 -3.78 -9.30
C PHE A 130 8.22 -4.54 -10.63
N HIS A 131 8.07 -3.82 -11.74
CA HIS A 131 7.86 -4.38 -13.06
C HIS A 131 9.17 -4.51 -13.86
N ASP A 132 10.12 -3.61 -13.62
CA ASP A 132 11.47 -3.64 -14.21
C ASP A 132 12.39 -4.65 -13.49
#